data_AF-A0A2G1X3T0-F1
#
_entry.id   AF-A0A2G1X3T0-F1
#
_cell.length_a   1.000
_cell.length_b   1.000
_cell.length_c   1.000
_cell.angle_alpha   90.00
_cell.angle_beta   90.00
_cell.angle_gamma   90.00
#
_symmetry.space_group_name_H-M   'P 1'
#
loop_
_entity.id
_entity.type
_entity.pdbx_description
1 polymer ?
#
loop_
_entity_poly.entity_id
_entity_poly.type
_entity_poly.pdbx_seq_one_letter_code
_entity_poly.pdbx_strand_id
1 'polypeptide(L)'
;MDVAVAAIPLLLAGVLLVGFLWPATRAMPIAWVAAMVIGYAAWNMPVNWLAAASARGFMTAIEILWIVFGALVLLYTLMEAGAFDRINQGFATVSDDRRVQIVLIAFFMATFIE
;
A
#
# COMPACT_ATOMS: atom_id res chain seq x y z
N MET A 1 25.98 15.93 3.84
CA MET A 1 24.84 16.81 3.46
C MET A 1 23.85 16.10 2.55
N ASP A 2 24.31 15.13 1.77
CA ASP A 2 23.51 14.41 0.76
C ASP A 2 22.31 13.66 1.34
N VAL A 3 22.48 13.03 2.51
CA VAL A 3 21.40 12.31 3.20
C VAL A 3 20.27 13.25 3.62
N ALA A 4 20.60 14.46 4.06
CA ALA A 4 19.60 15.44 4.48
C ALA A 4 18.75 15.90 3.30
N VAL A 5 19.38 16.12 2.14
CA VAL A 5 18.68 16.52 0.90
C VAL A 5 17.84 15.37 0.34
N ALA A 6 18.34 14.13 0.42
CA ALA A 6 17.63 12.95 -0.05
C ALA A 6 16.40 12.62 0.80
N ALA A 7 16.42 12.99 2.09
CA ALA A 7 15.29 12.78 3.00
C ALA A 7 14.15 13.77 2.78
N ILE A 8 14.36 14.90 2.07
CA ILE A 8 13.35 15.97 1.95
C ILE A 8 12.03 15.48 1.36
N PRO A 9 11.98 14.74 0.23
CA PRO A 9 10.70 14.27 -0.32
C PRO A 9 9.94 13.34 0.63
N LEU A 10 10.68 12.51 1.38
CA LEU A 10 10.11 11.57 2.34
C LEU A 10 9.56 12.30 3.57
N LEU A 11 10.33 13.25 4.12
CA LEU A 11 9.89 14.10 5.22
C LEU A 11 8.69 14.96 4.81
N LEU A 12 8.70 15.49 3.59
CA LEU A 12 7.60 16.27 3.04
C LEU A 12 6.32 15.42 2.92
N ALA A 13 6.42 14.20 2.41
CA ALA A 13 5.29 13.27 2.40
C ALA A 13 4.78 12.97 3.82
N GLY A 14 5.68 12.66 4.76
CA GLY A 14 5.34 12.37 6.15
C GLY A 14 4.66 13.55 6.85
N VAL A 15 5.17 14.77 6.68
CA VAL A 15 4.60 15.98 7.26
C VAL A 15 3.22 16.30 6.66
N LEU A 16 3.06 16.17 5.33
CA LEU A 16 1.76 16.40 4.69
C LEU A 16 0.71 15.36 5.10
N LEU A 17 1.10 14.09 5.21
CA LEU A 17 0.19 13.00 5.55
C LEU A 17 -0.14 12.95 7.05
N VAL A 18 0.87 13.03 7.91
CA VAL A 18 0.72 12.84 9.37
C VAL A 18 0.50 14.17 10.08
N GLY A 19 1.24 15.21 9.69
CA GLY A 19 1.14 16.53 10.32
C GLY A 19 -0.09 17.31 9.86
N PHE A 20 -0.27 17.42 8.54
CA PHE A 20 -1.39 18.18 7.96
C PHE A 20 -2.62 17.33 7.63
N LEU A 21 -2.55 16.01 7.81
CA LEU A 21 -3.66 15.08 7.55
C LEU A 21 -4.21 15.20 6.12
N TRP A 22 -3.35 15.53 5.16
CA TRP A 22 -3.76 15.63 3.76
C TRP A 22 -4.02 14.24 3.18
N PRO A 23 -5.00 14.10 2.28
CA PRO A 23 -5.21 12.85 1.58
C PRO A 23 -3.98 12.50 0.74
N ALA A 24 -3.62 11.22 0.70
CA ALA A 24 -2.48 10.73 -0.08
C ALA A 24 -2.54 11.13 -1.56
N THR A 25 -3.76 11.25 -2.11
CA THR A 25 -4.01 11.73 -3.48
C THR A 25 -3.42 13.11 -3.74
N ARG A 26 -3.30 13.99 -2.73
CA ARG A 26 -2.69 15.32 -2.86
C ARG A 26 -1.23 15.35 -2.40
N ALA A 27 -0.92 14.64 -1.31
CA ALA A 27 0.42 14.67 -0.73
C ALA A 27 1.47 13.98 -1.62
N MET A 28 1.14 12.82 -2.22
CA MET A 28 2.09 12.02 -2.98
C MET A 28 2.57 12.70 -4.27
N PRO A 29 1.70 13.35 -5.08
CA PRO A 29 2.16 14.12 -6.24
C PRO A 29 3.12 15.25 -5.88
N ILE A 30 2.87 15.95 -4.75
CA ILE A 30 3.74 17.04 -4.30
C ILE A 30 5.11 16.50 -3.89
N ALA A 31 5.14 15.39 -3.15
CA ALA A 31 6.38 14.72 -2.79
C ALA A 31 7.17 14.24 -4.02
N TRP A 32 6.49 13.72 -5.04
CA TRP A 32 7.13 13.33 -6.30
C TRP A 32 7.72 14.53 -7.06
N VAL A 33 6.99 15.65 -7.16
CA VAL A 33 7.52 16.89 -7.78
C VAL A 33 8.75 17.38 -7.01
N ALA A 34 8.70 17.37 -5.66
CA ALA A 34 9.84 17.74 -4.83
C ALA A 34 11.04 16.82 -5.10
N ALA A 35 10.82 15.50 -5.23
CA ALA A 35 11.88 14.54 -5.56
C ALA A 35 12.50 14.81 -6.94
N MET A 36 11.70 15.16 -7.96
CA MET A 36 12.22 15.52 -9.28
C MET A 36 13.06 16.79 -9.24
N VAL A 37 12.56 17.86 -8.60
CA VAL A 37 13.27 19.15 -8.48
C VAL A 37 14.61 18.95 -7.77
N ILE A 38 14.61 18.19 -6.68
CA ILE A 38 15.79 17.92 -5.90
C ILE A 38 16.79 17.03 -6.65
N GLY A 39 16.33 15.97 -7.32
CA GLY A 39 17.18 15.10 -8.13
C GLY A 39 17.89 15.87 -9.26
N TYR A 40 17.18 16.81 -9.89
CA TYR A 40 17.76 17.69 -10.90
C TYR A 40 18.72 18.74 -10.30
N ALA A 41 18.29 19.48 -9.27
CA ALA A 41 19.07 20.61 -8.76
C ALA A 41 20.26 20.22 -7.88
N ALA A 42 20.14 19.15 -7.07
CA ALA A 42 21.18 18.75 -6.13
C ALA A 42 22.16 17.71 -6.73
N TRP A 43 21.67 16.83 -7.60
CA TRP A 43 22.48 15.76 -8.19
C TRP A 43 22.73 15.90 -9.70
N ASN A 44 22.23 16.98 -10.33
CA ASN A 44 22.37 17.25 -11.77
C ASN A 44 22.02 16.03 -12.63
N MET A 45 21.02 15.27 -12.19
CA MET A 45 20.62 14.05 -12.87
C MET A 45 20.03 14.39 -14.25
N PRO A 46 20.41 13.63 -15.29
CA PRO A 46 19.94 13.93 -16.63
C PRO A 46 18.43 13.65 -16.72
N VAL A 47 17.71 14.50 -17.47
CA VAL A 47 16.25 14.51 -17.54
C VAL A 47 15.69 13.16 -18.02
N ASN A 48 16.42 12.47 -18.89
CA ASN A 48 16.07 11.11 -19.34
C ASN A 48 15.99 10.10 -18.18
N TRP A 49 16.87 10.23 -17.19
CA TRP A 49 16.92 9.34 -16.03
C TRP A 49 15.79 9.64 -15.05
N LEU A 50 15.48 10.92 -14.83
CA LEU A 50 14.30 11.34 -14.04
C LEU A 50 13.00 10.83 -14.66
N ALA A 51 12.85 10.97 -15.99
CA ALA A 51 11.69 10.49 -16.71
C ALA A 51 11.58 8.96 -16.63
N ALA A 52 12.69 8.23 -16.82
CA ALA A 52 12.72 6.78 -16.69
C ALA A 52 12.36 6.30 -15.28
N ALA A 53 12.89 6.95 -14.24
CA ALA A 53 12.57 6.65 -12.85
C ALA A 53 11.09 6.90 -12.53
N SER A 54 10.52 7.99 -13.04
CA SER A 54 9.10 8.31 -12.88
C SER A 54 8.20 7.30 -13.61
N ALA A 55 8.56 6.91 -14.83
CA ALA A 55 7.85 5.87 -15.59
C ALA A 55 7.91 4.52 -14.86
N ARG A 56 9.06 4.16 -14.29
CA ARG A 56 9.19 2.94 -13.46
C ARG A 56 8.28 3.00 -12.24
N GLY A 57 8.22 4.13 -11.54
CA GLY A 57 7.32 4.31 -10.40
C GLY A 57 5.84 4.17 -10.80
N PHE A 58 5.46 4.70 -11.97
CA PHE A 58 4.10 4.53 -12.51
C PHE A 58 3.80 3.07 -12.86
N MET A 59 4.75 2.35 -13.45
CA MET A 59 4.61 0.93 -13.75
C MET A 59 4.38 0.12 -12.46
N THR A 60 5.15 0.39 -11.41
CA THR A 60 4.95 -0.23 -10.09
C THR A 60 3.58 0.08 -9.49
N ALA A 61 3.07 1.30 -9.68
CA ALA A 61 1.72 1.66 -9.23
C ALA A 61 0.63 0.85 -9.98
N ILE A 62 0.81 0.61 -11.28
CA ILE A 62 -0.08 -0.25 -12.07
C ILE A 62 -0.02 -1.69 -11.58
N GLU A 63 1.16 -2.23 -11.29
CA GLU A 63 1.32 -3.60 -10.76
C GLU A 63 0.56 -3.76 -9.43
N ILE A 64 0.67 -2.79 -8.53
CA ILE A 64 -0.09 -2.78 -7.27
C ILE A 64 -1.59 -2.73 -7.55
N LEU A 65 -2.03 -1.86 -8.47
CA LEU A 65 -3.45 -1.74 -8.82
C LEU A 65 -4.00 -3.04 -9.41
N TRP A 66 -3.20 -3.77 -10.20
CA TRP A 66 -3.58 -5.07 -10.75
C TRP A 66 -3.83 -6.11 -9.64
N ILE A 67 -2.97 -6.14 -8.62
CA ILE A 67 -3.14 -7.02 -7.45
C ILE A 67 -4.42 -6.64 -6.68
N VAL A 68 -4.60 -5.35 -6.39
CA VAL A 68 -5.78 -4.86 -5.65
C VAL A 68 -7.06 -5.15 -6.42
N PHE A 69 -7.05 -4.98 -7.74
CA PHE A 69 -8.20 -5.32 -8.58
C PHE A 69 -8.56 -6.81 -8.48
N GLY A 70 -7.57 -7.70 -8.62
CA GLY A 70 -7.80 -9.14 -8.46
C GLY A 70 -8.35 -9.49 -7.07
N ALA A 71 -7.81 -8.88 -6.02
CA ALA A 71 -8.29 -9.07 -4.65
C ALA A 71 -9.72 -8.55 -4.45
N LEU A 72 -10.07 -7.39 -5.01
CA LEU A 72 -11.43 -6.84 -4.94
C LEU A 72 -12.42 -7.72 -5.70
N VAL A 73 -12.08 -8.20 -6.89
CA VAL A 73 -12.93 -9.13 -7.64
C VAL A 73 -13.19 -10.39 -6.83
N LEU A 74 -12.16 -11.01 -6.25
CA LEU A 74 -12.32 -12.17 -5.37
C LEU A 74 -13.17 -11.84 -4.14
N LEU A 75 -12.91 -10.71 -3.49
CA LEU A 75 -13.68 -10.26 -2.31
C LEU A 75 -15.17 -10.14 -2.64
N TYR A 76 -15.51 -9.39 -3.68
CA TYR A 76 -16.92 -9.20 -4.06
C TYR A 76 -17.56 -10.52 -4.53
N THR A 77 -16.82 -11.38 -5.24
CA THR A 77 -17.32 -12.72 -5.63
C THR A 77 -17.63 -13.59 -4.40
N LEU A 78 -16.76 -13.57 -3.38
CA LEU A 78 -16.97 -14.32 -2.14
C LEU A 78 -18.14 -13.77 -1.32
N MET A 79 -18.31 -12.44 -1.30
CA MET A 79 -19.45 -11.80 -0.64
C MET A 79 -20.77 -12.17 -1.32
N GLU A 80 -20.84 -12.07 -2.65
CA GLU A 80 -22.04 -12.38 -3.42
C GLU A 80 -22.41 -13.88 -3.36
N ALA A 81 -21.39 -14.76 -3.33
CA ALA A 81 -21.60 -16.19 -3.19
C ALA A 81 -22.00 -16.63 -1.76
N GLY A 82 -22.06 -15.72 -0.78
CA GLY A 82 -22.32 -16.06 0.63
C GLY A 82 -21.20 -16.89 1.26
N ALA A 83 -20.00 -16.89 0.67
CA ALA A 83 -18.89 -17.71 1.14
C ALA A 83 -18.40 -17.27 2.53
N PHE A 84 -18.45 -15.97 2.82
CA PHE A 84 -18.10 -15.45 4.15
C PHE A 84 -19.01 -16.01 5.26
N ASP A 85 -20.31 -16.13 5.00
CA ASP A 85 -21.25 -16.70 5.97
C ASP A 85 -20.96 -18.18 6.21
N ARG A 86 -20.62 -18.92 5.15
CA ARG A 86 -20.21 -20.33 5.25
C ARG A 86 -18.91 -20.50 6.03
N ILE A 87 -17.93 -19.60 5.84
CA ILE A 87 -16.68 -19.59 6.61
C ILE A 87 -16.94 -19.33 8.09
N ASN A 88 -17.75 -18.32 8.41
CA ASN A 88 -18.12 -18.00 9.79
C ASN A 88 -18.85 -19.15 10.48
N GLN A 89 -19.77 -19.81 9.77
CA GLN A 89 -20.44 -21.01 10.29
C GLN A 89 -19.44 -22.14 10.56
N GLY A 90 -18.46 -22.36 9.67
CA GLY A 90 -17.40 -23.36 9.87
C GLY A 90 -16.53 -23.12 11.11
N PHE A 91 -16.31 -21.87 11.50
CA PHE A 91 -15.62 -21.55 12.75
C PHE A 91 -16.53 -21.72 13.97
N ALA A 92 -17.81 -21.34 13.86
CA ALA A 92 -18.80 -21.52 14.93
C ALA A 92 -19.03 -23.00 15.28
N THR A 93 -18.95 -23.92 14.32
CA THR A 93 -19.05 -25.36 14.61
C THR A 93 -17.90 -25.91 15.45
N VAL A 94 -16.73 -25.26 15.43
CA VAL A 94 -15.59 -25.62 16.29
C VAL A 94 -15.74 -25.00 17.68
N SER A 95 -16.09 -23.72 17.75
CA SER A 95 -16.35 -23.02 19.00
C SER A 95 -17.18 -21.76 18.80
N ASP A 96 -18.23 -21.59 19.59
CA ASP A 96 -19.03 -20.35 19.65
C ASP A 96 -18.33 -19.20 20.40
N ASP A 97 -17.22 -19.47 21.10
CA ASP A 97 -16.46 -18.41 21.79
C ASP A 97 -15.62 -17.61 20.78
N ARG A 98 -15.96 -16.32 20.62
CA ARG A 98 -15.25 -15.37 19.76
C ARG A 98 -13.75 -15.27 20.05
N ARG A 99 -13.31 -15.52 21.29
CA ARG A 99 -11.89 -15.50 21.66
C ARG A 99 -11.15 -16.64 20.98
N VAL A 100 -11.73 -17.84 21.01
CA VAL A 100 -11.17 -19.04 20.38
C VAL A 100 -11.16 -18.87 18.85
N GLN A 101 -12.23 -18.31 18.28
CA GLN A 101 -12.29 -18.02 16.84
C GLN A 101 -11.18 -17.09 16.37
N ILE A 102 -10.89 -16.00 17.11
CA ILE A 102 -9.79 -15.09 16.77
C ILE A 102 -8.44 -15.80 16.80
N VAL A 103 -8.21 -16.68 17.80
CA VAL A 103 -6.97 -17.48 17.87
C VAL A 103 -6.86 -18.44 16.68
N LEU A 104 -7.96 -19.09 16.28
CA LEU A 104 -8.00 -19.97 15.12
C LEU A 104 -7.73 -19.20 13.82
N ILE A 105 -8.38 -18.06 13.61
CA ILE A 105 -8.15 -17.21 12.43
C ILE A 105 -6.68 -16.76 12.37
N ALA A 106 -6.13 -16.29 13.50
CA ALA A 106 -4.73 -15.88 13.57
C ALA A 106 -3.78 -17.04 13.29
N PHE A 107 -4.06 -18.24 13.81
CA PHE A 107 -3.27 -19.44 13.55
C PHE A 107 -3.29 -19.82 12.05
N PHE A 108 -4.47 -19.92 11.44
CA PHE A 108 -4.57 -20.27 10.01
C PHE A 108 -3.91 -19.22 9.12
N MET A 109 -4.06 -17.94 9.44
CA MET A 109 -3.41 -16.86 8.71
C MET A 109 -1.89 -16.90 8.84
N ALA A 110 -1.37 -17.21 10.03
CA ALA A 110 0.07 -17.39 10.25
C ALA A 110 0.62 -18.59 9.46
N THR A 111 -0.04 -19.76 9.53
CA THR A 111 0.38 -20.97 8.79
C THR A 111 0.24 -20.84 7.27
N PHE A 112 -0.55 -19.90 6.77
CA PHE A 112 -0.67 -19.63 5.33
C PHE A 112 0.46 -18.74 4.80
N ILE A 113 1.05 -17.91 5.66
CA ILE A 113 2.14 -16.98 5.30
C ILE A 113 3.51 -17.68 5.34
N GLU A 114 3.64 -18.72 6.16
CA GLU A 114 4.81 -19.62 6.22
C GLU A 114 4.82 -20.62 5.05
#